data_AF-B7KDP8-F1
#
_entry.id   AF-B7KDP8-F1
#
_cell.length_a   1.000
_cell.length_b   1.000
_cell.length_c   1.000
_cell.angle_alpha   90.00
_cell.angle_beta   90.00
_cell.angle_gamma   90.00
#
_symmetry.space_group_name_H-M   'P 1'
#
loop_
_entity.id
_entity.type
_entity.pdbx_description
1 polymer ?
#
loop_
_entity_poly.entity_id
_entity_poly.type
_entity_poly.pdbx_seq_one_letter_code
_entity_poly.pdbx_strand_id
1 'polypeptide(L)'
;MLYDTDYYLWTQQQAQALKEHNLNALDWENLREEIESLGKSEYAKVSSWLMRIIQHKLKIDYVAIPECLKHWNKEIISFQIKIKRHISPSMKNKLLNDLPELYADGVKLVLVDYEDVDLPEYCPYNLDELY
;
A
#
# COMPACT_ATOMS: atom_id res chain seq x y z
N MET A 1 2.99 -24.52 18.24
CA MET A 1 3.84 -23.70 19.15
C MET A 1 3.01 -22.53 19.66
N LEU A 2 3.48 -21.73 20.64
CA LEU A 2 2.72 -20.53 21.06
C LEU A 2 2.42 -19.59 19.89
N TYR A 3 3.31 -19.54 18.89
CA TYR A 3 3.07 -18.84 17.63
C TYR A 3 1.74 -19.20 16.96
N ASP A 4 1.39 -20.48 16.90
CA ASP A 4 0.16 -20.96 16.23
C ASP A 4 -1.08 -20.89 17.13
N THR A 5 -0.89 -20.97 18.45
CA THR A 5 -2.00 -21.16 19.41
C THR A 5 -2.36 -19.91 20.20
N ASP A 6 -1.40 -19.02 20.43
CA ASP A 6 -1.55 -17.73 21.11
C ASP A 6 -0.47 -16.75 20.64
N TYR A 7 -0.67 -16.25 19.41
CA TYR A 7 0.25 -15.33 18.76
C TYR A 7 0.52 -14.08 19.60
N TYR A 8 -0.51 -13.52 20.25
CA TYR A 8 -0.34 -12.31 21.07
C TYR A 8 0.63 -12.57 22.23
N LEU A 9 0.43 -13.65 23.00
CA LEU A 9 1.35 -14.01 24.07
C LEU A 9 2.76 -14.29 23.54
N TRP A 10 2.88 -14.97 22.40
CA TRP A 10 4.17 -15.20 21.74
C TRP A 10 4.89 -13.87 21.46
N THR A 11 4.21 -12.86 20.88
CA THR A 11 4.85 -11.56 20.59
C THR A 11 5.38 -10.87 21.87
N GLN A 12 4.62 -10.94 22.97
CA GLN A 12 5.05 -10.36 24.25
C GLN A 12 6.27 -11.08 24.82
N GLN A 13 6.30 -12.41 24.75
CA GLN A 13 7.43 -13.21 25.23
C GLN A 13 8.70 -12.95 24.41
N GLN A 14 8.59 -12.90 23.07
CA GLN A 14 9.73 -12.61 22.21
C GLN A 14 10.26 -11.19 22.42
N ALA A 15 9.38 -10.20 22.59
CA ALA A 15 9.78 -8.83 22.93
C ALA A 15 10.51 -8.74 24.27
N GLN A 16 10.03 -9.48 25.28
CA GLN A 16 10.70 -9.54 26.59
C GLN A 16 12.06 -10.23 26.49
N ALA A 17 12.17 -11.34 25.75
CA ALA A 17 13.44 -12.05 25.54
C ALA A 17 14.48 -11.15 24.84
N LEU A 18 14.07 -10.35 23.84
CA LEU A 18 14.94 -9.34 23.22
C LEU A 18 15.43 -8.30 24.23
N LYS A 19 14.51 -7.77 25.06
CA LYS A 19 14.83 -6.76 26.08
C LYS A 19 15.81 -7.27 27.14
N GLU A 20 15.72 -8.55 27.49
CA GLU A 20 16.61 -9.20 28.47
C GLU A 20 17.89 -9.76 27.85
N HIS A 21 18.07 -9.61 26.52
CA HIS A 21 19.15 -10.25 25.76
C HIS A 21 19.21 -11.78 25.93
N ASN A 22 18.07 -12.42 26.19
CA ASN A 22 17.97 -13.87 26.34
C ASN A 22 17.85 -14.55 24.98
N LEU A 23 18.98 -14.72 24.30
CA LEU A 23 19.03 -15.28 22.94
C LEU A 23 18.52 -16.72 22.83
N ASN A 24 18.54 -17.48 23.93
CA ASN A 24 18.08 -18.87 23.96
C ASN A 24 16.54 -19.00 23.92
N ALA A 25 15.82 -17.93 24.30
CA ALA A 25 14.37 -17.90 24.28
C ALA A 25 13.79 -17.35 22.96
N LEU A 26 14.66 -16.93 22.03
CA LEU A 26 14.25 -16.36 20.76
C LEU A 26 13.90 -17.45 19.75
N ASP A 27 12.70 -17.31 19.18
CA ASP A 27 12.18 -18.12 18.10
C ASP A 27 12.61 -17.50 16.75
N TRP A 28 13.84 -17.78 16.35
CA TRP A 28 14.50 -17.10 15.23
C TRP A 28 13.79 -17.26 13.88
N GLU A 29 13.16 -18.40 13.63
CA GLU A 29 12.49 -18.66 12.36
C GLU A 29 11.23 -17.80 12.25
N ASN A 30 10.35 -17.87 13.25
CA ASN A 30 9.13 -17.07 13.28
C ASN A 30 9.44 -15.57 13.40
N LEU A 31 10.49 -15.17 14.14
CA LEU A 31 10.92 -13.77 14.19
C LEU A 31 11.39 -13.24 12.83
N ARG A 32 12.13 -14.04 12.04
CA ARG A 32 12.55 -13.65 10.69
C ARG A 32 11.32 -13.42 9.82
N GLU A 33 10.39 -14.37 9.83
CA GLU A 33 9.15 -14.29 9.04
C GLU A 33 8.31 -13.06 9.41
N GLU A 34 8.15 -12.77 10.70
CA GLU A 34 7.43 -11.59 11.16
C GLU A 34 8.10 -10.28 10.71
N ILE A 35 9.42 -10.17 10.79
CA ILE A 35 10.14 -8.97 10.32
C ILE A 35 9.98 -8.79 8.81
N GLU A 36 10.08 -9.86 8.03
CA GLU A 36 9.86 -9.82 6.59
C GLU A 36 8.41 -9.45 6.24
N SER A 37 7.45 -10.01 6.98
CA SER A 37 6.02 -9.73 6.84
C SER A 37 5.68 -8.28 7.16
N LEU A 38 6.26 -7.71 8.22
CA LEU A 38 6.08 -6.31 8.59
C LEU A 38 6.48 -5.38 7.44
N GLY A 39 7.65 -5.60 6.83
CA GLY A 39 8.10 -4.81 5.67
C GLY A 39 7.16 -4.92 4.47
N LYS A 40 6.70 -6.14 4.15
CA LYS A 40 5.75 -6.40 3.05
C LYS A 40 4.40 -5.71 3.32
N SER A 41 3.89 -5.79 4.54
CA SER A 41 2.59 -5.22 4.91
C SER A 41 2.58 -3.69 4.87
N GLU A 42 3.65 -3.03 5.33
CA GLU A 42 3.78 -1.57 5.23
C GLU A 42 3.86 -1.13 3.76
N TYR A 43 4.61 -1.85 2.93
CA TYR A 43 4.65 -1.58 1.49
C TYR A 43 3.29 -1.78 0.80
N ALA A 44 2.58 -2.86 1.14
CA ALA A 44 1.25 -3.16 0.61
C ALA A 44 0.25 -2.05 0.94
N LYS A 45 0.32 -1.45 2.14
CA LYS A 45 -0.53 -0.31 2.51
C LYS A 45 -0.25 0.90 1.62
N VAL A 46 1.02 1.29 1.47
CA VAL A 46 1.40 2.47 0.67
C VAL A 46 1.03 2.28 -0.80
N SER A 47 1.35 1.13 -1.39
CA SER A 47 0.99 0.80 -2.78
C SER A 47 -0.53 0.78 -3.01
N SER A 48 -1.31 0.26 -2.05
CA SER A 48 -2.77 0.28 -2.14
C SER A 48 -3.35 1.70 -2.18
N TRP A 49 -2.78 2.64 -1.42
CA TRP A 49 -3.19 4.04 -1.47
C TRP A 49 -2.81 4.70 -2.79
N LEU A 50 -1.63 4.38 -3.32
CA LEU A 50 -1.17 4.89 -4.61
C LEU A 50 -2.11 4.43 -5.74
N MET A 51 -2.45 3.13 -5.75
CA MET A 51 -3.42 2.57 -6.69
C MET A 51 -4.79 3.27 -6.59
N ARG A 52 -5.26 3.60 -5.38
CA ARG A 52 -6.52 4.35 -5.20
C ARG A 52 -6.44 5.78 -5.72
N ILE A 53 -5.31 6.45 -5.57
CA ILE A 53 -5.09 7.76 -6.18
C ILE A 53 -5.16 7.65 -7.71
N ILE A 54 -4.48 6.67 -8.30
CA ILE A 54 -4.53 6.42 -9.75
C ILE A 54 -5.97 6.19 -10.19
N GLN A 55 -6.71 5.31 -9.51
CA GLN A 55 -8.13 5.04 -9.80
C GLN A 55 -8.95 6.34 -9.81
N HIS A 56 -8.79 7.20 -8.80
CA HIS A 56 -9.55 8.44 -8.73
C HIS A 56 -9.12 9.49 -9.76
N LYS A 57 -7.82 9.58 -10.09
CA LYS A 57 -7.36 10.46 -11.16
C LYS A 57 -7.92 10.02 -12.51
N LEU A 58 -7.92 8.72 -12.81
CA LEU A 58 -8.53 8.18 -14.02
C LEU A 58 -10.04 8.51 -14.09
N LYS A 59 -10.75 8.38 -12.96
CA LYS A 59 -12.17 8.77 -12.87
C LYS A 59 -12.38 10.26 -13.15
N ILE A 60 -11.52 11.12 -12.62
CA ILE A 60 -11.59 12.58 -12.85
C ILE A 60 -11.30 12.91 -14.32
N ASP A 61 -10.24 12.34 -14.89
CA ASP A 61 -9.71 12.75 -16.20
C ASP A 61 -10.50 12.15 -17.38
N TYR A 62 -11.03 10.93 -17.22
CA TYR A 62 -11.62 10.18 -18.34
C TYR A 62 -13.11 9.86 -18.17
N VAL A 63 -13.62 9.74 -16.94
CA VAL A 63 -15.07 9.56 -16.70
C VAL A 63 -15.76 10.91 -16.51
N ALA A 64 -15.10 11.86 -15.85
CA ALA A 64 -15.46 13.27 -15.77
C ALA A 64 -16.89 13.56 -15.28
N ILE A 65 -17.37 12.83 -14.26
CA ILE A 65 -18.70 13.03 -13.64
C ILE A 65 -18.67 14.24 -12.68
N PRO A 66 -19.33 15.38 -12.99
CA PRO A 66 -19.18 16.63 -12.24
C PRO A 66 -19.53 16.53 -10.74
N GLU A 67 -20.61 15.81 -10.41
CA GLU A 67 -21.08 15.62 -9.03
C GLU A 67 -20.11 14.80 -8.17
N CYS A 68 -19.27 13.97 -8.78
CA CYS A 68 -18.32 13.12 -8.07
C CYS A 68 -16.94 13.78 -7.88
N LEU A 69 -16.61 14.82 -8.65
CA LEU A 69 -15.29 15.47 -8.65
C LEU A 69 -14.83 15.88 -7.24
N LYS A 70 -15.72 16.47 -6.44
CA LYS A 70 -15.39 16.91 -5.07
C LYS A 70 -15.03 15.73 -4.17
N HIS A 71 -15.75 14.62 -4.29
CA HIS A 71 -15.49 13.42 -3.50
C HIS A 71 -14.17 12.76 -3.89
N TRP A 72 -13.93 12.56 -5.19
CA TRP A 72 -12.69 11.92 -5.66
C TRP A 72 -11.45 12.76 -5.36
N ASN A 73 -11.51 14.08 -5.52
CA ASN A 73 -10.41 14.96 -5.11
C ASN A 73 -10.12 14.88 -3.60
N LYS A 74 -11.17 14.80 -2.77
CA LYS A 74 -11.01 14.62 -1.32
C LYS A 74 -10.32 13.29 -0.99
N GLU A 75 -10.70 12.20 -1.65
CA GLU A 75 -10.06 10.90 -1.47
C GLU A 75 -8.60 10.91 -1.92
N ILE A 76 -8.29 11.52 -3.08
CA ILE A 76 -6.90 11.71 -3.53
C ILE A 76 -6.07 12.39 -2.44
N ILE A 77 -6.50 13.56 -1.96
CA ILE A 77 -5.76 14.32 -0.92
C ILE A 77 -5.59 13.46 0.36
N SER A 78 -6.63 12.73 0.77
CA SER A 78 -6.58 11.83 1.93
C SER A 78 -5.51 10.74 1.77
N PHE A 79 -5.46 10.08 0.61
CA PHE A 79 -4.45 9.06 0.32
C PHE A 79 -3.05 9.65 0.19
N GLN A 80 -2.89 10.84 -0.42
CA GLN A 80 -1.59 11.52 -0.50
C GLN A 80 -1.03 11.82 0.89
N ILE A 81 -1.87 12.31 1.82
CA ILE A 81 -1.47 12.54 3.22
C ILE A 81 -1.03 11.23 3.88
N LYS A 82 -1.75 10.12 3.64
CA LYS A 82 -1.38 8.80 4.17
C LYS A 82 -0.04 8.33 3.58
N ILE A 83 0.17 8.41 2.27
CA ILE A 83 1.44 8.05 1.64
C ILE A 83 2.59 8.87 2.23
N LYS A 84 2.45 10.20 2.32
CA LYS A 84 3.50 11.07 2.90
C LYS A 84 3.91 10.73 4.32
N ARG A 85 2.99 10.16 5.12
CA ARG A 85 3.26 9.76 6.51
C ARG A 85 3.97 8.41 6.64
N HIS A 86 3.83 7.52 5.65
CA HIS A 86 4.28 6.14 5.73
C HIS A 86 5.39 5.80 4.73
N ILE A 87 5.60 6.61 3.70
CA ILE A 87 6.59 6.33 2.67
C ILE A 87 8.01 6.54 3.19
N SER A 88 8.88 5.58 2.91
CA SER A 88 10.32 5.67 3.15
C SER A 88 11.10 5.80 1.82
N PRO A 89 12.38 6.20 1.85
CA PRO A 89 13.20 6.30 0.64
C PRO A 89 13.28 4.99 -0.16
N SER A 90 13.37 3.83 0.52
CA SER A 90 13.42 2.53 -0.15
C SER A 90 12.09 2.16 -0.83
N MET A 91 10.97 2.58 -0.26
CA MET A 91 9.64 2.37 -0.87
C MET A 91 9.48 3.14 -2.17
N LYS A 92 10.03 4.36 -2.29
CA LYS A 92 9.92 5.18 -3.51
C LYS A 92 10.45 4.46 -4.74
N ASN A 93 11.65 3.90 -4.65
CA ASN A 93 12.26 3.16 -5.77
C ASN A 93 11.41 1.94 -6.16
N LYS A 94 10.86 1.24 -5.16
CA LYS A 94 9.98 0.10 -5.43
C LYS A 94 8.66 0.53 -6.06
N LEU A 95 8.01 1.58 -5.56
CA LEU A 95 6.79 2.14 -6.18
C LEU A 95 7.02 2.60 -7.62
N LEU A 96 8.19 3.15 -7.92
CA LEU A 96 8.53 3.54 -9.28
C LEU A 96 8.58 2.33 -10.22
N ASN A 97 9.19 1.23 -9.78
CA ASN A 97 9.24 -0.02 -10.55
C ASN A 97 7.87 -0.68 -10.69
N ASP A 98 7.06 -0.63 -9.63
CA ASP A 98 5.72 -1.23 -9.58
C ASP A 98 4.63 -0.35 -10.20
N LEU A 99 4.93 0.91 -10.54
CA LEU A 99 3.94 1.88 -11.04
C LEU A 99 3.13 1.36 -12.25
N PRO A 100 3.71 0.66 -13.24
CA PRO A 100 2.93 0.10 -14.35
C PRO A 100 1.88 -0.93 -13.90
N GLU A 101 2.20 -1.77 -12.91
CA GLU A 101 1.30 -2.77 -12.37
C GLU A 101 0.18 -2.11 -11.55
N LEU A 102 0.55 -1.17 -10.67
CA LEU A 102 -0.40 -0.40 -9.87
C LEU A 102 -1.35 0.43 -10.77
N TYR A 103 -0.85 0.92 -11.90
CA TYR A 103 -1.66 1.57 -12.90
C TYR A 103 -2.66 0.60 -13.55
N ALA A 104 -2.20 -0.55 -14.02
CA ALA A 104 -3.05 -1.56 -14.65
C ALA A 104 -4.17 -2.03 -13.70
N ASP A 105 -3.87 -2.19 -12.42
CA ASP A 105 -4.89 -2.53 -11.42
C ASP A 105 -5.86 -1.37 -11.16
N GLY A 106 -5.37 -0.12 -11.16
CA GLY A 106 -6.21 1.07 -11.13
C GLY A 106 -7.19 1.12 -12.30
N VAL A 107 -6.72 0.82 -13.52
CA VAL A 107 -7.55 0.73 -14.74
C VAL A 107 -8.64 -0.33 -14.58
N LYS A 108 -8.30 -1.55 -14.15
CA LYS A 108 -9.30 -2.61 -13.89
C LYS A 108 -10.39 -2.14 -12.93
N LEU A 109 -10.00 -1.44 -11.86
CA LEU A 109 -10.95 -0.91 -10.87
C LEU A 109 -11.83 0.22 -11.43
N VAL A 110 -11.40 0.95 -12.45
CA VAL A 110 -12.25 1.93 -13.14
C VAL A 110 -13.22 1.22 -14.08
N LEU A 111 -12.73 0.25 -14.86
CA LEU A 111 -13.54 -0.48 -15.84
C LEU A 111 -14.65 -1.33 -15.21
N VAL A 112 -14.49 -1.77 -13.96
CA VAL A 112 -15.58 -2.41 -13.18
C VAL A 112 -16.74 -1.45 -12.93
N ASP A 113 -16.47 -0.17 -12.73
CA ASP A 113 -17.50 0.84 -12.47
C ASP A 113 -18.01 1.47 -13.79
N TYR A 114 -17.17 1.51 -14.83
CA TYR A 114 -17.42 2.20 -16.10
C TYR A 114 -16.87 1.41 -17.29
N GLU A 115 -17.70 0.56 -17.89
CA GLU A 115 -17.28 -0.42 -18.90
C GLU A 115 -16.83 0.19 -20.25
N ASP A 116 -17.36 1.37 -20.63
CA ASP A 116 -17.17 1.98 -21.95
C ASP A 116 -16.25 3.24 -21.94
N VAL A 117 -15.30 3.31 -21.00
CA VAL A 117 -14.39 4.46 -20.89
C VAL A 117 -13.06 4.17 -21.57
N ASP A 118 -12.67 5.07 -22.47
CA ASP A 118 -11.36 5.01 -23.13
C ASP A 118 -10.27 5.50 -22.17
N LEU A 119 -9.39 4.58 -21.76
CA LEU A 119 -8.30 4.81 -20.81
C LEU A 119 -6.96 4.57 -21.51
N PRO A 120 -5.93 5.36 -21.20
CA PRO A 120 -4.65 5.25 -21.89
C PRO A 120 -3.97 3.90 -21.60
N GLU A 121 -3.27 3.38 -22.59
CA GLU A 121 -2.53 2.11 -22.48
C GLU A 121 -1.40 2.18 -21.43
N TYR A 122 -0.79 3.35 -21.28
CA TYR A 122 0.30 3.60 -20.33
C TYR A 122 -0.10 4.64 -19.29
N CYS A 123 0.46 4.53 -18.08
CA CYS A 123 0.21 5.47 -16.99
C CYS A 123 0.55 6.90 -17.43
N PRO A 124 -0.42 7.84 -17.45
CA PRO A 124 -0.17 9.22 -17.84
C PRO A 124 0.39 10.08 -16.69
N TYR A 125 0.51 9.51 -15.49
CA TYR A 125 0.90 10.21 -14.27
C TYR A 125 2.33 9.87 -13.86
N ASN A 126 3.08 10.90 -13.47
CA ASN A 126 4.38 10.70 -12.84
C ASN A 126 4.20 10.32 -11.36
N LEU A 127 5.10 9.50 -10.82
CA LEU A 127 5.03 9.07 -9.41
C LEU A 127 4.97 10.27 -8.44
N ASP A 128 5.73 11.33 -8.72
CA ASP A 128 5.78 12.54 -7.89
C ASP A 128 4.48 13.36 -7.93
N GLU A 129 3.64 13.20 -8.96
CA GLU A 129 2.32 13.84 -9.04
C GLU A 129 1.26 13.08 -8.24
N LEU A 130 1.55 11.82 -7.90
CA LEU A 130 0.61 10.96 -7.21
C LEU A 130 0.65 11.15 -5.69
N TYR A 131 1.68 11.77 -5.10
CA TYR A 131 1.68 12.12 -3.66
C TYR A 131 2.51 13.35 -3.27
#